data_AF-A0A7C6TI63-F1
#
_entry.id   AF-A0A7C6TI63-F1
#
_cell.length_a   1.000
_cell.length_b   1.000
_cell.length_c   1.000
_cell.angle_alpha   90.00
_cell.angle_beta   90.00
_cell.angle_gamma   90.00
#
_symmetry.space_group_name_H-M   'P 1'
#
loop_
_entity.id
_entity.type
_entity.pdbx_description
1 polymer ?
#
loop_
_entity_poly.entity_id
_entity_poly.type
_entity_poly.pdbx_seq_one_letter_code
_entity_poly.pdbx_strand_id
1 'polypeptide(L)'
;MNGYEAKRYHYSEGAVDDLGFGRMDESSADVWVAEIGTGDAAVTVVVKAQTTFAGKDLAGVEWSGEMTVDVTDVNAPITIEAPEGVEPPGMPEDVPLMEGAENVQSVMGINTFEVEATLDEVMAFYDDEMAANGWSLDDDSVPGMRTYTKDARSAMLMAEETEAGASVTIMISEN
;
A
#
# COMPACT_ATOMS: atom_id res chain seq x y z
N MET A 1 17.74 -14.59 -19.94
CA MET A 1 17.87 -13.25 -19.31
C MET A 1 18.11 -13.48 -17.83
N ASN A 2 19.07 -12.76 -17.24
CA ASN A 2 19.37 -12.86 -15.80
C ASN A 2 19.55 -14.30 -15.29
N GLY A 3 20.26 -15.14 -16.07
CA GLY A 3 20.55 -16.54 -15.74
C GLY A 3 19.48 -17.57 -16.14
N TYR A 4 18.28 -17.15 -16.52
CA TYR A 4 17.18 -18.03 -16.89
C TYR A 4 16.94 -18.12 -18.41
N GLU A 5 16.53 -19.29 -18.90
CA GLU A 5 16.02 -19.47 -20.25
C GLU A 5 14.64 -18.83 -20.34
N ALA A 6 14.46 -17.91 -21.29
CA ALA A 6 13.21 -17.17 -21.46
C ALA A 6 12.68 -17.31 -22.88
N LYS A 7 11.37 -17.55 -23.00
CA LYS A 7 10.65 -17.57 -24.27
C LYS A 7 10.11 -16.17 -24.56
N ARG A 8 10.33 -15.68 -25.78
CA ARG A 8 9.80 -14.39 -26.25
C ARG A 8 8.42 -14.61 -26.86
N TYR A 9 7.48 -13.76 -26.47
CA TYR A 9 6.15 -13.65 -27.02
C TYR A 9 5.96 -12.23 -27.53
N HIS A 10 5.32 -12.11 -28.69
CA HIS A 10 4.91 -10.82 -29.23
C HIS A 10 3.40 -10.71 -29.13
N TYR A 11 2.94 -9.55 -28.69
CA TYR A 11 1.53 -9.23 -28.54
C TYR A 11 1.26 -7.86 -29.15
N SER A 12 0.13 -7.74 -29.82
CA SER A 12 -0.40 -6.46 -30.28
C SER A 12 -1.90 -6.47 -30.07
N GLU A 13 -2.43 -5.45 -29.41
CA GLU A 13 -3.87 -5.28 -29.25
C GLU A 13 -4.30 -3.89 -29.69
N GLY A 14 -5.54 -3.83 -30.20
CA GLY A 14 -6.25 -2.58 -30.39
C GLY A 14 -6.75 -1.99 -29.08
N ALA A 15 -7.49 -0.90 -29.19
CA ALA A 15 -7.76 0.04 -28.10
C ALA A 15 -8.11 -0.59 -26.73
N VAL A 16 -7.43 -0.12 -25.69
CA VAL A 16 -7.76 -0.33 -24.27
C VAL A 16 -8.36 0.97 -23.73
N ASP A 17 -9.67 0.96 -23.49
CA ASP A 17 -10.46 2.18 -23.31
C ASP A 17 -10.40 2.78 -21.89
N ASP A 18 -9.93 2.06 -20.88
CA ASP A 18 -9.96 2.54 -19.48
C ASP A 18 -8.71 2.13 -18.68
N LEU A 19 -7.74 3.04 -18.62
CA LEU A 19 -6.53 2.90 -17.80
C LEU A 19 -6.53 3.83 -16.58
N GLY A 20 -7.62 4.56 -16.31
CA GLY A 20 -7.67 5.58 -15.25
C GLY A 20 -6.85 6.86 -15.51
N PHE A 21 -5.93 6.87 -16.49
CA PHE A 21 -5.18 8.04 -16.95
C PHE A 21 -5.41 8.40 -18.42
N GLY A 22 -6.29 7.67 -19.11
CA GLY A 22 -6.62 7.90 -20.51
C GLY A 22 -7.01 6.62 -21.24
N ARG A 23 -7.11 6.75 -22.55
CA ARG A 23 -7.35 5.68 -23.51
C ARG A 23 -6.06 5.34 -24.24
N MET A 24 -5.83 4.06 -24.46
CA MET A 24 -4.81 3.55 -25.37
C MET A 24 -5.52 3.12 -26.66
N ASP A 25 -5.13 3.67 -27.81
CA ASP A 25 -5.72 3.31 -29.10
C ASP A 25 -4.97 2.12 -29.74
N GLU A 26 -3.66 2.07 -29.52
CA GLU A 26 -2.77 1.02 -30.04
C GLU A 26 -1.74 0.63 -28.98
N SER A 27 -1.48 -0.67 -28.84
CA SER A 27 -0.39 -1.18 -28.02
C SER A 27 0.31 -2.37 -28.69
N SER A 28 1.63 -2.42 -28.55
CA SER A 28 2.42 -3.58 -28.98
C SER A 28 3.50 -3.86 -27.94
N ALA A 29 3.59 -5.12 -27.53
CA ALA A 29 4.50 -5.57 -26.51
C ALA A 29 5.30 -6.81 -26.95
N ASP A 30 6.60 -6.79 -26.69
CA ASP A 30 7.43 -7.98 -26.61
C ASP A 30 7.62 -8.36 -25.15
N VAL A 31 7.28 -9.59 -24.80
CA VAL A 31 7.34 -10.11 -23.43
C VAL A 31 8.23 -11.34 -23.40
N TRP A 32 9.17 -11.40 -22.46
CA TRP A 32 10.01 -12.55 -22.22
C TRP A 32 9.60 -13.21 -20.91
N VAL A 33 9.25 -14.49 -21.01
CA VAL A 33 8.73 -15.29 -19.90
C VAL A 33 9.70 -16.42 -19.60
N ALA A 34 10.06 -16.58 -18.33
CA ALA A 34 10.92 -17.64 -17.85
C ALA A 34 10.18 -18.54 -16.85
N GLU A 35 10.52 -19.82 -16.85
CA GLU A 35 10.16 -20.76 -15.79
C GLU A 35 11.28 -20.75 -14.75
N ILE A 36 10.96 -20.41 -13.50
CA ILE A 36 11.92 -20.24 -12.42
C ILE A 36 11.60 -21.25 -11.31
N GLY A 37 12.57 -22.09 -10.96
CA GLY A 37 12.41 -23.18 -9.99
C GLY A 37 12.44 -24.56 -10.65
N THR A 38 12.05 -25.60 -9.90
CA THR A 38 12.03 -26.99 -10.38
C THR A 38 10.82 -27.75 -9.84
N GLY A 39 10.23 -28.61 -10.68
CA GLY A 39 9.07 -29.44 -10.28
C GLY A 39 7.83 -28.60 -9.98
N ASP A 40 7.05 -29.02 -8.98
CA ASP A 40 5.78 -28.36 -8.61
C ASP A 40 5.97 -26.96 -7.99
N ALA A 41 7.21 -26.57 -7.68
CA ALA A 41 7.55 -25.23 -7.18
C ALA A 41 8.03 -24.27 -8.28
N ALA A 42 8.01 -24.69 -9.55
CA ALA A 42 8.34 -23.81 -10.67
C ALA A 42 7.25 -22.75 -10.86
N VAL A 43 7.67 -21.51 -11.06
CA VAL A 43 6.78 -20.37 -11.30
C VAL A 43 7.12 -19.71 -12.64
N THR A 44 6.08 -19.37 -13.39
CA THR A 44 6.19 -18.62 -14.64
C THR A 44 6.28 -17.13 -14.33
N VAL A 45 7.37 -16.48 -14.75
CA VAL A 45 7.64 -15.06 -14.45
C VAL A 45 7.93 -14.30 -15.74
N VAL A 46 7.33 -13.10 -15.88
CA VAL A 46 7.72 -12.13 -16.89
C VAL A 46 9.03 -11.48 -16.46
N VAL A 47 10.13 -11.81 -17.13
CA VAL A 47 11.47 -11.30 -16.78
C VAL A 47 11.83 -10.03 -17.55
N LYS A 48 11.13 -9.77 -18.66
CA LYS A 48 11.26 -8.53 -19.42
C LYS A 48 9.99 -8.24 -20.19
N ALA A 49 9.63 -6.98 -20.30
CA ALA A 49 8.62 -6.49 -21.24
C ALA A 49 9.12 -5.21 -21.92
N GLN A 50 8.85 -5.08 -23.20
CA GLN A 50 9.05 -3.86 -23.98
C GLN A 50 7.76 -3.54 -24.69
N THR A 51 7.15 -2.42 -24.31
CA THR A 51 5.82 -2.02 -24.81
C THR A 51 5.92 -0.66 -25.47
N THR A 52 5.30 -0.55 -26.63
CA THR A 52 5.01 0.72 -27.31
C THR A 52 3.50 0.94 -27.27
N PHE A 53 3.08 2.18 -27.06
CA PHE A 53 1.67 2.51 -27.01
C PHE A 53 1.41 3.93 -27.55
N ALA A 54 0.21 4.13 -28.05
CA ALA A 54 -0.31 5.44 -28.45
C ALA A 54 -1.79 5.54 -28.11
N GLY A 55 -2.27 6.73 -27.79
CA GLY A 55 -3.67 6.98 -27.48
C GLY A 55 -3.95 8.42 -27.12
N LYS A 56 -4.97 8.63 -26.27
CA LYS A 56 -5.38 9.96 -25.79
C LYS A 56 -5.48 9.99 -24.27
N ASP A 57 -5.02 11.08 -23.66
CA ASP A 57 -5.18 11.30 -22.22
C ASP A 57 -6.65 11.66 -21.87
N LEU A 58 -6.93 11.91 -20.59
CA LEU A 58 -8.26 12.30 -20.12
C LEU A 58 -8.75 13.64 -20.73
N ALA A 59 -7.85 14.51 -21.19
CA ALA A 59 -8.18 15.77 -21.85
C ALA A 59 -8.35 15.60 -23.39
N GLY A 60 -8.17 14.38 -23.92
CA GLY A 60 -8.26 14.07 -25.33
C GLY A 60 -7.01 14.43 -26.14
N VAL A 61 -5.90 14.74 -25.47
CA VAL A 61 -4.61 15.06 -26.11
C VAL A 61 -3.89 13.78 -26.50
N GLU A 62 -3.35 13.74 -27.71
CA GLU A 62 -2.58 12.60 -28.19
C GLU A 62 -1.32 12.39 -27.34
N TRP A 63 -1.09 11.15 -26.92
CA TRP A 63 0.10 10.73 -26.19
C TRP A 63 0.60 9.40 -26.75
N SER A 64 1.91 9.21 -26.68
CA SER A 64 2.55 7.94 -27.00
C SER A 64 3.80 7.77 -26.15
N GLY A 65 4.25 6.54 -26.04
CA GLY A 65 5.43 6.24 -25.23
C GLY A 65 5.92 4.82 -25.40
N GLU A 66 7.07 4.59 -24.77
CA GLU A 66 7.69 3.29 -24.66
C GLU A 66 7.89 2.97 -23.18
N MET A 67 7.58 1.74 -22.78
CA MET A 67 7.81 1.23 -21.44
C MET A 67 8.71 0.00 -21.53
N THR A 68 9.77 -0.02 -20.73
CA THR A 68 10.60 -1.22 -20.54
C THR A 68 10.51 -1.64 -19.08
N VAL A 69 10.15 -2.89 -18.86
CA VAL A 69 10.25 -3.57 -17.57
C VAL A 69 11.37 -4.60 -17.69
N ASP A 70 12.31 -4.58 -16.76
CA ASP A 70 13.43 -5.53 -16.69
C ASP A 70 13.57 -6.01 -15.24
N VAL A 71 13.44 -7.32 -15.02
CA VAL A 71 13.55 -7.94 -13.70
C VAL A 71 14.98 -8.43 -13.53
N THR A 72 15.83 -7.65 -12.87
CA THR A 72 17.27 -7.93 -12.74
C THR A 72 17.57 -9.06 -11.77
N ASP A 73 16.83 -9.13 -10.67
CA ASP A 73 17.09 -10.03 -9.55
C ASP A 73 15.83 -10.81 -9.18
N VAL A 74 15.93 -12.14 -9.20
CA VAL A 74 14.83 -13.04 -8.81
C VAL A 74 15.25 -13.79 -7.56
N ASN A 75 14.38 -13.80 -6.54
CA ASN A 75 14.63 -14.41 -5.22
C ASN A 75 15.87 -13.87 -4.49
N ALA A 76 16.34 -12.67 -4.86
CA ALA A 76 17.35 -11.97 -4.08
C ALA A 76 16.68 -11.30 -2.87
N PRO A 77 17.35 -11.27 -1.69
CA PRO A 77 16.86 -10.50 -0.57
C PRO A 77 16.85 -9.01 -0.94
N ILE A 78 15.75 -8.33 -0.64
CA ILE A 78 15.66 -6.88 -0.72
C ILE A 78 15.55 -6.30 0.68
N THR A 79 16.20 -5.16 0.90
CA THR A 79 16.00 -4.35 2.10
C THR A 79 15.32 -3.07 1.65
N ILE A 80 14.12 -2.83 2.18
CA ILE A 80 13.42 -1.56 1.97
C ILE A 80 13.84 -0.64 3.12
N GLU A 81 14.65 0.36 2.82
CA GLU A 81 15.05 1.38 3.78
C GLU A 81 14.29 2.67 3.50
N ALA A 82 13.89 3.37 4.55
CA ALA A 82 13.36 4.73 4.40
C ALA A 82 14.46 5.64 3.81
N PRO A 83 14.12 6.56 2.88
CA PRO A 83 15.07 7.55 2.42
C PRO A 83 15.59 8.40 3.58
N GLU A 84 16.86 8.83 3.51
CA GLU A 84 17.43 9.72 4.53
C GLU A 84 16.58 11.00 4.69
N GLY A 85 16.22 11.33 5.94
CA GLY A 85 15.43 12.52 6.26
C GLY A 85 13.92 12.37 6.08
N VAL A 86 13.43 11.18 5.75
CA VAL A 86 12.00 10.86 5.86
C VAL A 86 11.73 10.40 7.28
N GLU A 87 10.85 11.12 7.98
CA GLU A 87 10.36 10.66 9.28
C GLU A 87 9.73 9.27 9.10
N PRO A 88 10.03 8.32 10.00
CA PRO A 88 9.44 6.99 9.90
C PRO A 88 7.92 7.12 9.83
N PRO A 89 7.25 6.27 9.01
CA PRO A 89 5.80 6.24 9.01
C PRO A 89 5.33 6.04 10.45
N GLY A 90 4.54 7.00 10.93
CA GLY A 90 4.27 7.12 12.33
C GLY A 90 3.06 8.00 12.57
N MET A 91 2.45 7.79 13.72
CA MET A 91 1.37 8.63 14.18
C MET A 91 1.92 10.03 14.51
N PRO A 92 1.10 11.09 14.40
CA PRO A 92 1.46 12.40 14.92
C PRO A 92 1.91 12.30 16.38
N GLU A 93 2.79 13.20 16.83
CA GLU A 93 3.36 13.15 18.19
C GLU A 93 2.31 13.11 19.32
N ASP A 94 1.10 13.58 19.05
CA ASP A 94 -0.01 13.60 20.01
C ASP A 94 -1.01 12.45 19.85
N VAL A 95 -0.72 11.47 19.00
CA VAL A 95 -1.46 10.22 18.88
C VAL A 95 -0.49 9.07 19.14
N PRO A 96 -0.68 8.31 20.23
CA PRO A 96 0.29 7.33 20.67
C PRO A 96 0.22 6.06 19.82
N LEU A 97 1.38 5.48 19.52
CA LEU A 97 1.50 4.15 18.96
C LEU A 97 1.68 3.14 20.09
N MET A 98 0.89 2.07 20.10
CA MET A 98 0.94 1.04 21.13
C MET A 98 2.27 0.28 21.10
N GLU A 99 2.82 -0.05 22.27
CA GLU A 99 4.06 -0.83 22.37
C GLU A 99 3.87 -2.21 21.72
N GLY A 100 4.86 -2.65 20.93
CA GLY A 100 4.78 -3.92 20.19
C GLY A 100 3.99 -3.82 18.88
N ALA A 101 3.65 -2.62 18.41
CA ALA A 101 3.05 -2.43 17.09
C ALA A 101 3.99 -2.89 15.96
N GLU A 102 3.47 -3.74 15.08
CA GLU A 102 4.11 -4.25 13.88
C GLU A 102 3.36 -3.79 12.62
N ASN A 103 3.98 -3.96 11.44
CA ASN A 103 3.37 -3.65 10.15
C ASN A 103 2.80 -2.22 10.05
N VAL A 104 3.46 -1.26 10.71
CA VAL A 104 3.04 0.14 10.77
C VAL A 104 3.09 0.78 9.39
N GLN A 105 1.95 1.29 8.94
CA GLN A 105 1.80 2.02 7.69
C GLN A 105 1.13 3.37 7.98
N SER A 106 1.64 4.43 7.37
CA SER A 106 1.05 5.76 7.49
C SER A 106 0.97 6.39 6.10
N VAL A 107 -0.24 6.66 5.63
CA VAL A 107 -0.51 7.26 4.32
C VAL A 107 -1.61 8.30 4.47
N MET A 108 -1.29 9.56 4.19
CA MET A 108 -2.27 10.66 4.09
C MET A 108 -3.19 10.78 5.33
N GLY A 109 -2.63 10.61 6.55
CA GLY A 109 -3.40 10.70 7.80
C GLY A 109 -4.14 9.42 8.20
N ILE A 110 -4.04 8.36 7.41
CA ILE A 110 -4.49 7.00 7.76
C ILE A 110 -3.30 6.22 8.27
N ASN A 111 -3.38 5.76 9.51
CA ASN A 111 -2.35 4.97 10.16
C ASN A 111 -2.90 3.59 10.46
N THR A 112 -2.19 2.54 10.08
CA THR A 112 -2.59 1.15 10.36
C THR A 112 -1.43 0.38 10.94
N PHE A 113 -1.70 -0.48 11.92
CA PHE A 113 -0.70 -1.38 12.50
C PHE A 113 -1.37 -2.62 13.11
N GLU A 114 -0.57 -3.63 13.37
CA GLU A 114 -0.98 -4.86 14.07
C GLU A 114 -0.31 -4.91 15.44
N VAL A 115 -0.98 -5.47 16.44
CA VAL A 115 -0.44 -5.62 17.79
C VAL A 115 -0.94 -6.91 18.43
N GLU A 116 -0.06 -7.60 19.16
CA GLU A 116 -0.40 -8.78 19.97
C GLU A 116 -1.15 -8.37 21.26
N ALA A 117 -2.31 -7.75 21.11
CA ALA A 117 -3.19 -7.34 22.21
C ALA A 117 -4.66 -7.63 21.88
N THR A 118 -5.48 -7.78 22.91
CA THR A 118 -6.93 -7.93 22.74
C THR A 118 -7.58 -6.61 22.37
N LEU A 119 -8.77 -6.67 21.74
CA LEU A 119 -9.52 -5.47 21.37
C LEU A 119 -9.80 -4.57 22.58
N ASP A 120 -10.11 -5.15 23.74
CA ASP A 120 -10.37 -4.40 24.96
C ASP A 120 -9.11 -3.68 25.50
N GLU A 121 -7.94 -4.32 25.40
CA GLU A 121 -6.66 -3.71 25.78
C GLU A 121 -6.29 -2.55 24.85
N VAL A 122 -6.52 -2.70 23.54
CA VAL A 122 -6.32 -1.63 22.56
C VAL A 122 -7.24 -0.44 22.87
N MET A 123 -8.54 -0.69 23.09
CA MET A 123 -9.50 0.37 23.40
C MET A 123 -9.15 1.10 24.70
N ALA A 124 -8.80 0.35 25.75
CA ALA A 124 -8.41 0.93 27.02
C ALA A 124 -7.14 1.78 26.90
N PHE A 125 -6.13 1.30 26.17
CA PHE A 125 -4.91 2.04 25.90
C PHE A 125 -5.21 3.40 25.24
N TYR A 126 -6.02 3.41 24.18
CA TYR A 126 -6.33 4.66 23.48
C TYR A 126 -7.26 5.57 24.27
N ASP A 127 -8.22 5.03 25.04
CA ASP A 127 -9.08 5.84 25.90
C ASP A 127 -8.26 6.60 26.97
N ASP A 128 -7.21 5.98 27.53
CA ASP A 128 -6.32 6.60 28.53
C ASP A 128 -5.29 7.55 27.88
N GLU A 129 -4.57 7.08 26.86
CA GLU A 129 -3.44 7.81 26.28
C GLU A 129 -3.88 8.97 25.38
N MET A 130 -5.00 8.85 24.66
CA MET A 130 -5.55 9.99 23.90
C MET A 130 -6.01 11.09 24.85
N ALA A 131 -6.68 10.72 25.95
CA ALA A 131 -7.09 11.67 26.98
C ALA A 131 -5.88 12.37 27.64
N ALA A 132 -4.81 11.62 27.94
CA ALA A 132 -3.56 12.18 28.46
C ALA A 132 -2.91 13.17 27.49
N ASN A 133 -3.07 12.94 26.18
CA ASN A 133 -2.58 13.83 25.11
C ASN A 133 -3.57 14.96 24.73
N GLY A 134 -4.61 15.18 25.53
CA GLY A 134 -5.54 16.30 25.40
C GLY A 134 -6.65 16.08 24.37
N TRP A 135 -6.84 14.86 23.90
CA TRP A 135 -8.01 14.50 23.10
C TRP A 135 -9.21 14.23 23.99
N SER A 136 -10.41 14.51 23.48
CA SER A 136 -11.67 14.22 24.15
C SER A 136 -12.40 13.13 23.38
N LEU A 137 -12.88 12.10 24.08
CA LEU A 137 -13.73 11.09 23.48
C LEU A 137 -15.08 11.70 23.09
N ASP A 138 -15.51 11.45 21.86
CA ASP A 138 -16.79 11.91 21.31
C ASP A 138 -17.92 10.91 21.62
N ASP A 139 -19.14 11.42 21.73
CA ASP A 139 -20.36 10.65 22.00
C ASP A 139 -20.70 9.68 20.85
N ASP A 140 -20.17 9.89 19.65
CA ASP A 140 -20.33 9.01 18.48
C ASP A 140 -19.52 7.69 18.59
N SER A 141 -18.78 7.49 19.69
CA SER A 141 -17.97 6.29 19.93
C SER A 141 -18.82 5.06 20.23
N VAL A 142 -18.47 3.92 19.64
CA VAL A 142 -19.17 2.63 19.79
C VAL A 142 -18.16 1.49 20.08
N PRO A 143 -18.59 0.28 20.49
CA PRO A 143 -17.66 -0.84 20.61
C PRO A 143 -16.92 -1.10 19.29
N GLY A 144 -15.60 -1.25 19.32
CA GLY A 144 -14.79 -1.42 18.11
C GLY A 144 -14.37 -0.12 17.40
N MET A 145 -15.00 1.02 17.73
CA MET A 145 -14.73 2.31 17.09
C MET A 145 -14.76 3.46 18.09
N ARG A 146 -13.69 4.24 18.17
CA ARG A 146 -13.60 5.44 19.01
C ARG A 146 -13.43 6.67 18.13
N THR A 147 -14.18 7.71 18.46
CA THR A 147 -13.99 9.01 17.84
C THR A 147 -13.44 9.95 18.90
N TYR A 148 -12.34 10.62 18.59
CA TYR A 148 -11.71 11.59 19.47
C TYR A 148 -11.66 12.96 18.79
N THR A 149 -11.77 14.03 19.57
CA THR A 149 -11.67 15.42 19.09
C THR A 149 -10.63 16.20 19.88
N LYS A 150 -9.89 17.07 19.20
CA LYS A 150 -8.91 17.98 19.79
C LYS A 150 -8.79 19.23 18.94
N ASP A 151 -9.19 20.38 19.48
CA ASP A 151 -9.26 21.65 18.75
C ASP A 151 -10.03 21.51 17.42
N ALA A 152 -9.38 21.76 16.28
CA ALA A 152 -9.93 21.60 14.94
C ALA A 152 -9.60 20.23 14.32
N ARG A 153 -9.23 19.22 15.12
CA ARG A 153 -8.88 17.88 14.65
C ARG A 153 -9.87 16.84 15.15
N SER A 154 -10.08 15.81 14.34
CA SER A 154 -10.77 14.58 14.75
C SER A 154 -9.91 13.35 14.42
N ALA A 155 -9.98 12.34 15.28
CA ALA A 155 -9.33 11.05 15.08
C ALA A 155 -10.37 9.94 15.23
N MET A 156 -10.54 9.13 14.19
CA MET A 156 -11.37 7.94 14.21
C MET A 156 -10.48 6.71 14.32
N LEU A 157 -10.56 6.04 15.47
CA LEU A 157 -9.93 4.76 15.71
C LEU A 157 -10.92 3.64 15.45
N MET A 158 -10.50 2.64 14.70
CA MET A 158 -11.19 1.39 14.50
C MET A 158 -10.20 0.27 14.86
N ALA A 159 -10.64 -0.71 15.62
CA ALA A 159 -9.84 -1.91 15.82
C ALA A 159 -10.70 -3.16 15.68
N GLU A 160 -10.08 -4.20 15.15
CA GLU A 160 -10.69 -5.47 14.85
C GLU A 160 -9.77 -6.62 15.31
N GLU A 161 -10.40 -7.69 15.79
CA GLU A 161 -9.68 -8.88 16.25
C GLU A 161 -9.15 -9.67 15.04
N THR A 162 -7.92 -10.16 15.14
CA THR A 162 -7.24 -10.98 14.14
C THR A 162 -6.76 -12.29 14.79
N GLU A 163 -6.24 -13.23 13.99
CA GLU A 163 -5.69 -14.48 14.53
C GLU A 163 -4.47 -14.27 15.45
N ALA A 164 -3.74 -13.16 15.29
CA ALA A 164 -2.52 -12.84 16.01
C ALA A 164 -2.70 -11.79 17.12
N GLY A 165 -3.89 -11.20 17.27
CA GLY A 165 -4.15 -10.09 18.20
C GLY A 165 -5.20 -9.13 17.64
N ALA A 166 -4.82 -7.87 17.43
CA ALA A 166 -5.71 -6.86 16.87
C ALA A 166 -5.05 -6.08 15.72
N SER A 167 -5.86 -5.74 14.71
CA SER A 167 -5.53 -4.76 13.68
C SER A 167 -6.15 -3.43 14.07
N VAL A 168 -5.37 -2.36 14.03
CA VAL A 168 -5.79 -1.02 14.44
C VAL A 168 -5.62 -0.06 13.27
N THR A 169 -6.68 0.69 12.98
CA THR A 169 -6.70 1.78 12.00
C THR A 169 -7.06 3.07 12.70
N ILE A 170 -6.25 4.11 12.54
CA ILE A 170 -6.53 5.46 13.02
C ILE A 170 -6.50 6.44 11.85
N MET A 171 -7.63 7.08 11.61
CA MET A 171 -7.79 8.12 10.60
C MET A 171 -7.86 9.48 11.29
N ILE A 172 -6.93 10.37 10.95
CA ILE A 172 -6.84 11.72 11.52
C ILE A 172 -7.23 12.71 10.44
N SER A 173 -8.14 13.62 10.77
CA SER A 173 -8.58 14.69 9.89
C SER A 173 -8.53 16.05 10.59
N GLU A 174 -8.27 17.08 9.80
CA GLU A 174 -8.35 18.48 10.21
C GLU A 174 -9.67 19.06 9.65
N ASN A 175 -10.46 19.71 10.52
CA ASN A 175 -11.73 20.37 10.22
C ASN A 175 -11.56 21.87 9.95
#